data_AF-A0A2N0XEN6-F1
#
_entry.id   AF-A0A2N0XEN6-F1
#
_cell.length_a   1.000
_cell.length_b   1.000
_cell.length_c   1.000
_cell.angle_alpha   90.00
_cell.angle_beta   90.00
_cell.angle_gamma   90.00
#
_symmetry.space_group_name_H-M   'P 1'
#
loop_
_entity.id
_entity.type
_entity.pdbx_description
1 polymer ?
#
loop_
_entity_poly.entity_id
_entity_poly.type
_entity_poly.pdbx_seq_one_letter_code
_entity_poly.pdbx_strand_id
1 'polypeptide(L)'
;MSTETLEKAKSAIPVKGFLDIKDIAIPQGEELVKAILKLKEEKNAVILAHYYQPGEIQDIADFLGDSLQLARQAKETNADMIVFCGVHFMAEAAKILNPTKKVVLPDTMAGCSLADGCSGEGLRKMREQHPDALIATYINCNAETKAESDIIVTSSNAETVIEALPKDRPIIFAPDKNLGRYLSKKTGRDMILWDGSCVVHEAFSMERIAKQLADNPDAKLIAHPESEEAVLKLAHFIGSTSALLDYVEKDDCQKFI
;
A
#
# COMPACT_ATOMS: atom_id res chain seq x y z
N MET A 1 31.08 -2.50 -22.53
CA MET A 1 29.98 -3.00 -23.37
C MET A 1 30.26 -2.65 -24.82
N SER A 2 30.09 -3.58 -25.76
CA SER A 2 29.92 -3.20 -27.17
C SER A 2 28.54 -2.55 -27.31
N THR A 3 28.47 -1.49 -28.10
CA THR A 3 27.22 -0.76 -28.39
C THR A 3 26.13 -1.71 -28.94
N GLU A 4 26.56 -2.78 -29.60
CA GLU A 4 25.69 -3.76 -30.25
C GLU A 4 24.88 -4.63 -29.27
N THR A 5 25.47 -5.06 -28.15
CA THR A 5 24.78 -5.87 -27.13
C THR A 5 23.67 -5.07 -26.44
N LEU A 6 23.93 -3.77 -26.18
CA LEU A 6 22.96 -2.87 -25.56
C LEU A 6 21.76 -2.62 -26.48
N GLU A 7 21.99 -2.37 -27.77
CA GLU A 7 20.91 -2.11 -28.72
C GLU A 7 20.04 -3.35 -29.00
N LYS A 8 20.64 -4.54 -29.09
CA LYS A 8 19.89 -5.81 -29.19
C LYS A 8 18.99 -6.02 -27.97
N ALA A 9 19.54 -5.84 -26.77
CA ALA A 9 18.78 -6.00 -25.54
C ALA A 9 17.64 -4.96 -25.40
N LYS A 10 17.85 -3.70 -25.81
CA LYS A 10 16.79 -2.68 -25.87
C LYS A 10 15.64 -3.06 -26.82
N SER A 11 15.97 -3.65 -27.98
CA SER A 11 14.96 -4.04 -28.99
C SER A 11 14.09 -5.24 -28.58
N ALA A 12 14.59 -6.08 -27.67
CA ALA A 12 13.91 -7.28 -27.21
C ALA A 12 12.97 -7.03 -26.02
N ILE A 13 12.97 -5.81 -25.48
CA ILE A 13 12.19 -5.46 -24.29
C ILE A 13 10.75 -5.08 -24.70
N PRO A 14 9.72 -5.82 -24.24
CA PRO A 14 8.32 -5.48 -24.51
C PRO A 14 7.83 -4.25 -23.72
N VAL A 15 8.47 -3.93 -22.58
CA VAL A 15 8.17 -2.77 -21.73
C VAL A 15 9.49 -2.22 -21.18
N LYS A 16 9.82 -0.93 -21.40
CA LYS A 16 11.07 -0.32 -20.91
C LYS A 16 11.29 -0.65 -19.41
N GLY A 17 12.25 -1.54 -19.13
CA GLY A 17 12.49 -2.12 -17.79
C GLY A 17 13.93 -2.61 -17.62
N PHE A 18 14.16 -3.47 -16.62
CA PHE A 18 15.46 -4.08 -16.35
C PHE A 18 15.96 -4.87 -17.57
N LEU A 19 17.19 -4.60 -17.99
CA LEU A 19 17.89 -5.36 -19.02
C LEU A 19 18.56 -6.55 -18.34
N ASP A 20 17.98 -7.74 -18.47
CA ASP A 20 18.58 -9.01 -18.01
C ASP A 20 19.78 -9.39 -18.92
N ILE A 21 20.85 -8.60 -18.81
CA ILE A 21 22.10 -8.79 -19.53
C ILE A 21 23.04 -9.57 -18.62
N LYS A 22 23.30 -10.82 -18.98
CA LYS A 22 24.19 -11.75 -18.25
C LYS A 22 25.60 -11.20 -18.01
N ASP A 23 26.04 -10.23 -18.83
CA ASP A 23 27.36 -9.61 -18.76
C ASP A 23 27.39 -8.33 -17.89
N ILE A 24 26.26 -7.90 -17.31
CA ILE A 24 26.25 -6.81 -16.31
C ILE A 24 26.44 -7.44 -14.93
N ALA A 25 27.66 -7.30 -14.41
CA ALA A 25 27.90 -7.56 -13.00
C ALA A 25 27.24 -6.44 -12.17
N ILE A 26 26.07 -6.73 -11.58
CA ILE A 26 25.45 -5.85 -10.59
C ILE A 26 26.30 -5.95 -9.31
N PRO A 27 26.83 -4.83 -8.80
CA PRO A 27 27.56 -4.82 -7.52
C PRO A 27 26.71 -5.46 -6.41
N GLN A 28 27.35 -6.03 -5.41
CA GLN A 28 26.67 -6.71 -4.30
C GLN A 28 27.05 -6.05 -2.97
N GLY A 29 26.20 -6.20 -1.95
CA GLY A 29 26.43 -5.65 -0.62
C GLY A 29 26.65 -4.14 -0.62
N GLU A 30 27.69 -3.67 0.08
CA GLU A 30 27.97 -2.23 0.20
C GLU A 30 28.20 -1.51 -1.12
N GLU A 31 28.80 -2.17 -2.12
CA GLU A 31 29.04 -1.58 -3.43
C GLU A 31 27.73 -1.36 -4.21
N LEU A 32 26.70 -2.19 -3.96
CA LEU A 32 25.37 -1.98 -4.50
C LEU A 32 24.73 -0.73 -3.89
N VAL A 33 24.80 -0.61 -2.56
CA VAL A 33 24.26 0.55 -1.84
C VAL A 33 24.93 1.84 -2.32
N LYS A 34 26.26 1.86 -2.42
CA LYS A 34 27.00 3.01 -2.96
C LYS A 34 26.58 3.35 -4.39
N ALA A 35 26.39 2.35 -5.25
CA ALA A 35 25.94 2.56 -6.62
C ALA A 35 24.51 3.14 -6.68
N ILE A 36 23.60 2.65 -5.84
CA ILE A 36 22.22 3.17 -5.75
C ILE A 36 22.24 4.62 -5.28
N LEU A 37 22.95 4.94 -4.19
CA LEU A 37 23.03 6.29 -3.64
C LEU A 37 23.65 7.28 -4.63
N LYS A 38 24.69 6.84 -5.36
CA LYS A 38 25.29 7.63 -6.44
C LYS A 38 24.29 7.91 -7.57
N LEU A 39 23.58 6.88 -8.03
CA LEU A 39 22.56 7.04 -9.09
C LEU A 39 21.38 7.89 -8.63
N LYS A 40 21.02 7.83 -7.35
CA LYS A 40 19.99 8.67 -6.75
C LYS A 40 20.37 10.15 -6.87
N GLU A 41 21.60 10.51 -6.53
CA GLU A 41 22.12 11.88 -6.66
C GLU A 41 22.19 12.31 -8.14
N GLU A 42 22.80 11.50 -9.00
CA GLU A 42 22.95 11.79 -10.44
C GLU A 42 21.61 12.04 -11.16
N LYS A 43 20.54 11.39 -10.69
CA LYS A 43 19.19 11.48 -11.27
C LYS A 43 18.29 12.47 -10.55
N ASN A 44 18.78 13.14 -9.50
CA ASN A 44 17.96 13.94 -8.59
C ASN A 44 16.68 13.16 -8.20
N ALA A 45 16.88 11.93 -7.70
CA ALA A 45 15.81 11.00 -7.38
C ALA A 45 15.53 10.96 -5.87
N VAL A 46 14.29 10.64 -5.52
CA VAL A 46 13.88 10.28 -4.15
C VAL A 46 13.44 8.82 -4.12
N ILE A 47 13.85 8.10 -3.08
CA ILE A 47 13.43 6.71 -2.80
C ILE A 47 12.35 6.74 -1.73
N LEU A 48 11.14 6.37 -2.13
CA LEU A 48 9.98 6.24 -1.23
C LEU A 48 9.73 4.75 -0.98
N ALA A 49 9.79 4.31 0.28
CA ALA A 49 9.60 2.90 0.63
C ALA A 49 8.40 2.70 1.56
N HIS A 50 7.64 1.64 1.30
CA HIS A 50 6.60 1.18 2.22
C HIS A 50 7.21 0.41 3.39
N TYR A 51 6.57 0.44 4.56
CA TYR A 51 6.98 -0.32 5.76
C TYR A 51 7.15 -1.84 5.55
N TYR A 52 6.53 -2.39 4.49
CA TYR A 52 6.61 -3.82 4.17
C TYR A 52 7.81 -4.20 3.30
N GLN A 53 8.66 -3.24 2.94
CA GLN A 53 9.90 -3.52 2.22
C GLN A 53 10.92 -4.24 3.12
N PRO A 54 11.81 -5.08 2.56
CA PRO A 54 12.96 -5.63 3.29
C PRO A 54 13.82 -4.53 3.93
N GLY A 55 14.44 -4.84 5.08
CA GLY A 55 15.24 -3.87 5.86
C GLY A 55 16.31 -3.14 5.03
N GLU A 56 17.01 -3.87 4.15
CA GLU A 56 18.03 -3.29 3.26
C GLU A 56 17.48 -2.19 2.32
N ILE A 57 16.20 -2.28 1.95
CA ILE A 57 15.52 -1.25 1.14
C ILE A 57 15.06 -0.10 2.03
N GLN A 58 14.60 -0.39 3.25
CA GLN A 58 14.23 0.65 4.22
C GLN A 58 15.43 1.53 4.58
N ASP A 59 16.60 0.92 4.79
CA ASP A 59 17.85 1.60 5.19
C ASP A 59 18.34 2.65 4.16
N ILE A 60 18.01 2.45 2.88
CA ILE A 60 18.43 3.36 1.79
C ILE A 60 17.33 4.31 1.33
N ALA A 61 16.11 4.19 1.88
CA ALA A 61 14.98 5.04 1.54
C ALA A 61 15.18 6.47 2.09
N ASP A 62 14.78 7.47 1.31
CA ASP A 62 14.73 8.85 1.81
C ASP A 62 13.50 9.07 2.70
N PHE A 63 12.46 8.27 2.48
CA PHE A 63 11.26 8.28 3.29
C PHE A 63 10.64 6.90 3.40
N LEU A 64 10.35 6.51 4.64
CA LEU A 64 9.65 5.29 5.00
C LEU A 64 8.24 5.66 5.51
N GLY A 65 7.20 5.01 5.02
CA GLY A 65 5.83 5.35 5.42
C GLY A 65 4.74 4.39 4.97
N ASP A 66 3.52 4.65 5.45
CA ASP A 66 2.30 4.02 4.97
C ASP A 66 1.81 4.65 3.64
N SER A 67 0.75 4.10 3.05
CA SER A 67 0.19 4.58 1.78
C SER A 67 -0.14 6.08 1.77
N LEU A 68 -0.64 6.64 2.88
CA LEU A 68 -1.02 8.07 2.94
C LEU A 68 0.22 8.96 3.06
N GLN A 69 1.15 8.57 3.93
CA GLN A 69 2.41 9.27 4.12
C GLN A 69 3.21 9.32 2.81
N LEU A 70 3.32 8.19 2.10
CA LEU A 70 4.02 8.13 0.82
C LEU A 70 3.33 8.95 -0.27
N ALA A 71 2.00 8.97 -0.32
CA ALA A 71 1.26 9.81 -1.26
C ALA A 71 1.53 11.31 -1.03
N ARG A 72 1.59 11.74 0.24
CA ARG A 72 1.94 13.12 0.60
C ARG A 72 3.37 13.46 0.20
N GLN A 73 4.33 12.60 0.52
CA GLN A 73 5.73 12.82 0.17
C GLN A 73 5.96 12.82 -1.35
N ALA A 74 5.28 11.95 -2.07
CA ALA A 74 5.31 11.98 -3.53
C ALA A 74 4.82 13.32 -4.06
N LYS A 75 3.78 13.92 -3.48
CA LYS A 75 3.25 15.23 -3.91
C LYS A 75 4.20 16.39 -3.56
N GLU A 76 4.85 16.34 -2.40
CA GLU A 76 5.68 17.42 -1.85
C GLU A 76 7.11 17.43 -2.39
N THR A 77 7.58 16.32 -2.98
CA THR A 77 8.96 16.22 -3.46
C THR A 77 9.30 17.16 -4.62
N ASN A 78 10.51 17.71 -4.58
CA ASN A 78 11.13 18.47 -5.66
C ASN A 78 12.10 17.64 -6.53
N ALA A 79 12.23 16.34 -6.23
CA ALA A 79 13.04 15.42 -7.04
C ALA A 79 12.46 15.29 -8.45
N ASP A 80 13.32 15.10 -9.45
CA ASP A 80 12.91 14.87 -10.85
C ASP A 80 12.39 13.44 -11.06
N MET A 81 12.83 12.52 -10.20
CA MET A 81 12.48 11.11 -10.25
C MET A 81 12.03 10.58 -8.89
N ILE A 82 10.99 9.74 -8.90
CA ILE A 82 10.53 9.00 -7.73
C ILE A 82 10.80 7.51 -7.99
N VAL A 83 11.65 6.90 -7.17
CA VAL A 83 11.80 5.44 -7.09
C VAL A 83 10.84 4.96 -6.02
N PHE A 84 9.77 4.27 -6.44
CA PHE A 84 8.72 3.82 -5.54
C PHE A 84 8.94 2.35 -5.17
N CYS A 85 9.48 2.11 -3.98
CA CYS A 85 9.69 0.79 -3.40
C CYS A 85 8.41 0.33 -2.68
N GLY A 86 7.45 -0.13 -3.48
CA GLY A 86 6.13 -0.57 -3.05
C GLY A 86 5.47 -1.44 -4.11
N VAL A 87 4.14 -1.41 -4.15
CA VAL A 87 3.33 -2.15 -5.13
C VAL A 87 2.80 -1.22 -6.22
N HIS A 88 2.33 -1.82 -7.32
CA HIS A 88 1.95 -1.13 -8.56
C HIS A 88 1.01 0.07 -8.34
N PHE A 89 -0.12 -0.14 -7.64
CA PHE A 89 -1.10 0.93 -7.43
C PHE A 89 -0.56 2.13 -6.64
N MET A 90 0.46 1.94 -5.79
CA MET A 90 1.08 3.03 -5.02
C MET A 90 1.97 3.87 -5.94
N ALA A 91 2.74 3.21 -6.81
CA ALA A 91 3.52 3.89 -7.84
C ALA A 91 2.61 4.63 -8.83
N GLU A 92 1.47 4.04 -9.21
CA GLU A 92 0.43 4.74 -9.98
C GLU A 92 -0.09 5.97 -9.26
N ALA A 93 -0.41 5.88 -7.96
CA ALA A 93 -0.87 7.02 -7.17
C ALA A 93 0.19 8.15 -7.14
N ALA A 94 1.47 7.81 -6.95
CA ALA A 94 2.56 8.78 -7.03
C ALA A 94 2.64 9.43 -8.42
N LYS A 95 2.41 8.67 -9.49
CA LYS A 95 2.40 9.18 -10.87
C LYS A 95 1.18 10.06 -11.17
N ILE A 96 0.00 9.72 -10.64
CA ILE A 96 -1.22 10.54 -10.74
C ILE A 96 -0.99 11.90 -10.06
N LEU A 97 -0.35 11.91 -8.89
CA LEU A 97 -0.01 13.14 -8.17
C LEU A 97 1.12 13.93 -8.83
N ASN A 98 1.96 13.29 -9.64
CA ASN A 98 3.12 13.87 -10.31
C ASN A 98 3.16 13.53 -11.81
N PRO A 99 2.23 14.05 -12.62
CA PRO A 99 2.06 13.64 -14.01
C PRO A 99 3.29 13.93 -14.87
N THR A 100 4.08 14.94 -14.53
CA THR A 100 5.30 15.33 -15.27
C THR A 100 6.57 14.65 -14.78
N LYS A 101 6.63 14.19 -13.53
CA LYS A 101 7.82 13.53 -12.97
C LYS A 101 7.96 12.09 -13.45
N LYS A 102 9.18 11.57 -13.46
CA LYS A 102 9.42 10.17 -13.76
C LYS A 102 9.21 9.34 -12.48
N VAL A 103 8.24 8.42 -12.51
CA VAL A 103 8.05 7.44 -11.44
C VAL A 103 8.53 6.09 -11.95
N VAL A 104 9.38 5.42 -11.19
CA VAL A 104 9.87 4.07 -11.50
C VAL A 104 9.51 3.12 -10.37
N LEU A 105 9.00 1.96 -10.76
CA LEU A 105 8.70 0.84 -9.88
C LEU A 105 9.73 -0.25 -10.18
N PRO A 106 10.56 -0.67 -9.20
CA PRO A 106 11.63 -1.63 -9.45
C PRO A 106 11.15 -2.99 -10.00
N ASP A 107 9.96 -3.43 -9.57
CA ASP A 107 9.31 -4.64 -10.07
C ASP A 107 7.85 -4.35 -10.45
N THR A 108 7.55 -4.40 -11.75
CA THR A 108 6.20 -4.17 -12.26
C THR A 108 5.22 -5.29 -11.91
N MET A 109 5.71 -6.44 -11.47
CA MET A 109 4.90 -7.57 -11.00
C MET A 109 4.54 -7.46 -9.51
N ALA A 110 5.00 -6.43 -8.80
CA ALA A 110 4.64 -6.17 -7.41
C ALA A 110 3.14 -5.78 -7.31
N GLY A 111 2.26 -6.77 -7.22
CA GLY A 111 0.81 -6.63 -7.20
C GLY A 111 0.18 -6.54 -5.80
N CYS A 112 -1.14 -6.51 -5.76
CA CYS A 112 -1.92 -6.48 -4.52
C CYS A 112 -3.28 -7.14 -4.74
N SER A 113 -3.61 -8.17 -3.95
CA SER A 113 -4.86 -8.92 -4.11
C SER A 113 -6.12 -8.05 -4.05
N LEU A 114 -6.08 -6.99 -3.25
CA LEU A 114 -7.16 -6.00 -3.15
C LEU A 114 -7.33 -5.19 -4.44
N ALA A 115 -6.21 -4.75 -5.02
CA ALA A 115 -6.23 -3.97 -6.25
C ALA A 115 -6.66 -4.82 -7.45
N ASP A 116 -6.19 -6.07 -7.50
CA ASP A 116 -6.54 -7.03 -8.55
C ASP A 116 -7.99 -7.53 -8.43
N GLY A 117 -8.51 -7.56 -7.20
CA GLY A 117 -9.87 -8.02 -6.89
C GLY A 117 -10.99 -7.01 -7.17
N CYS A 118 -10.68 -5.78 -7.61
CA CYS A 118 -11.67 -4.73 -7.83
C CYS A 118 -11.34 -3.89 -9.06
N SER A 119 -12.09 -4.12 -10.14
CA SER A 119 -11.94 -3.39 -11.40
C SER A 119 -12.81 -2.14 -11.47
N GLY A 120 -12.40 -1.19 -12.31
CA GLY A 120 -13.20 -0.01 -12.63
C GLY A 120 -14.55 -0.38 -13.25
N GLU A 121 -14.58 -1.34 -14.17
CA GLU A 121 -15.84 -1.84 -14.75
C GLU A 121 -16.79 -2.40 -13.68
N GLY A 122 -16.24 -3.12 -12.70
CA GLY A 122 -16.99 -3.66 -11.57
C GLY A 122 -17.64 -2.58 -10.72
N LEU A 123 -16.88 -1.55 -10.33
CA LEU A 123 -17.42 -0.42 -9.58
C LEU A 123 -18.46 0.36 -10.38
N ARG A 124 -18.29 0.51 -11.70
CA ARG A 124 -19.27 1.17 -12.56
C ARG A 124 -20.61 0.43 -12.55
N LYS A 125 -20.60 -0.90 -12.66
CA LYS A 125 -21.82 -1.73 -12.54
C LYS A 125 -22.44 -1.60 -11.15
N MET A 126 -21.64 -1.52 -10.10
CA MET A 126 -22.13 -1.32 -8.73
C MET A 126 -22.78 0.06 -8.57
N ARG A 127 -22.23 1.11 -9.21
CA ARG A 127 -22.83 2.45 -9.27
C ARG A 127 -24.19 2.43 -9.99
N GLU A 128 -24.32 1.68 -11.07
CA GLU A 128 -25.60 1.52 -11.79
C GLU A 128 -26.68 0.86 -10.92
N GLN A 129 -26.30 -0.09 -10.05
CA GLN A 129 -27.20 -0.75 -9.11
C GLN A 129 -27.57 0.13 -7.90
N HIS A 130 -26.70 1.08 -7.55
CA HIS A 130 -26.85 1.97 -6.40
C HIS A 130 -26.54 3.43 -6.80
N PRO A 131 -27.37 4.07 -7.64
CA PRO A 131 -27.06 5.37 -8.27
C PRO A 131 -26.88 6.52 -7.27
N ASP A 132 -27.53 6.44 -6.11
CA ASP A 132 -27.47 7.47 -5.06
C ASP A 132 -26.29 7.28 -4.10
N ALA A 133 -25.61 6.12 -4.14
CA ALA A 133 -24.52 5.81 -3.24
C ALA A 133 -23.25 6.60 -3.58
N LEU A 134 -22.49 6.96 -2.55
CA LEU A 134 -21.12 7.47 -2.68
C LEU A 134 -20.14 6.30 -2.69
N ILE A 135 -19.17 6.31 -3.59
CA ILE A 135 -18.14 5.28 -3.66
C ILE A 135 -16.88 5.79 -2.93
N ALA A 136 -16.66 5.26 -1.73
CA ALA A 136 -15.46 5.45 -0.95
C ALA A 136 -14.51 4.27 -1.18
N THR A 137 -13.41 4.52 -1.88
CA THR A 137 -12.48 3.46 -2.27
C THR A 137 -11.16 3.58 -1.53
N TYR A 138 -10.76 2.52 -0.86
CA TYR A 138 -9.47 2.39 -0.24
C TYR A 138 -8.36 2.45 -1.29
N ILE A 139 -7.25 3.13 -0.97
CA ILE A 139 -6.16 3.46 -1.89
C ILE A 139 -5.53 2.24 -2.58
N ASN A 140 -5.68 1.06 -1.97
CA ASN A 140 -5.26 -0.26 -2.45
C ASN A 140 -6.16 -0.75 -3.62
N CYS A 141 -6.23 0.05 -4.69
CA CYS A 141 -7.01 -0.20 -5.89
C CYS A 141 -6.27 0.34 -7.13
N ASN A 142 -6.53 -0.19 -8.32
CA ASN A 142 -5.89 0.28 -9.55
C ASN A 142 -6.37 1.69 -9.97
N ALA A 143 -5.63 2.37 -10.84
CA ALA A 143 -5.99 3.69 -11.34
C ALA A 143 -7.39 3.77 -11.97
N GLU A 144 -7.83 2.72 -12.68
CA GLU A 144 -9.19 2.65 -13.24
C GLU A 144 -10.27 2.63 -12.15
N THR A 145 -10.04 1.90 -11.07
CA THR A 145 -10.93 1.84 -9.91
C THR A 145 -11.00 3.19 -9.22
N LYS A 146 -9.86 3.89 -9.10
CA LYS A 146 -9.81 5.27 -8.59
C LYS A 146 -10.64 6.24 -9.44
N ALA A 147 -10.63 6.08 -10.77
CA ALA A 147 -11.39 6.94 -11.67
C ALA A 147 -12.91 6.83 -11.49
N GLU A 148 -13.40 5.68 -11.02
CA GLU A 148 -14.82 5.42 -10.76
C GLU A 148 -15.24 5.77 -9.32
N SER A 149 -14.32 6.26 -8.50
CA SER A 149 -14.53 6.53 -7.06
C SER A 149 -14.89 7.99 -6.81
N ASP A 150 -15.79 8.25 -5.86
CA ASP A 150 -16.11 9.62 -5.43
C ASP A 150 -15.05 10.15 -4.46
N ILE A 151 -14.47 9.26 -3.64
CA ILE A 151 -13.41 9.62 -2.69
C ILE A 151 -12.44 8.45 -2.47
N ILE A 152 -11.15 8.78 -2.34
CA ILE A 152 -10.11 7.82 -1.97
C ILE A 152 -9.79 7.93 -0.49
N VAL A 153 -9.75 6.79 0.19
CA VAL A 153 -9.41 6.69 1.62
C VAL A 153 -8.20 5.79 1.84
N THR A 154 -7.63 5.84 3.04
CA THR A 154 -6.53 5.01 3.53
C THR A 154 -6.93 4.45 4.90
N SER A 155 -6.24 3.41 5.40
CA SER A 155 -6.50 2.89 6.75
C SER A 155 -6.30 3.96 7.84
N SER A 156 -5.48 4.98 7.58
CA SER A 156 -5.17 6.09 8.49
C SER A 156 -6.21 7.22 8.50
N ASN A 157 -7.09 7.35 7.50
CA ASN A 157 -8.08 8.45 7.42
C ASN A 157 -9.51 8.01 7.08
N ALA A 158 -9.75 6.73 6.82
CA ALA A 158 -11.05 6.25 6.36
C ALA A 158 -12.17 6.56 7.35
N GLU A 159 -11.94 6.39 8.66
CA GLU A 159 -12.93 6.73 9.69
C GLU A 159 -13.39 8.19 9.60
N THR A 160 -12.44 9.13 9.64
CA THR A 160 -12.72 10.57 9.53
C THR A 160 -13.48 10.92 8.25
N VAL A 161 -13.10 10.30 7.13
CA VAL A 161 -13.77 10.53 5.85
C VAL A 161 -15.20 10.00 5.88
N ILE A 162 -15.40 8.74 6.30
CA ILE A 162 -16.73 8.11 6.36
C ILE A 162 -17.68 8.86 7.30
N GLU A 163 -17.17 9.39 8.41
CA GLU A 163 -17.96 10.21 9.33
C GLU A 163 -18.39 11.54 8.72
N ALA A 164 -17.54 12.15 7.89
CA ALA A 164 -17.80 13.43 7.22
C ALA A 164 -18.74 13.31 6.01
N LEU A 165 -18.93 12.11 5.44
CA LEU A 165 -19.81 11.91 4.30
C LEU A 165 -21.29 12.20 4.66
N PRO A 166 -22.10 12.72 3.71
CA PRO A 166 -23.51 13.02 3.90
C PRO A 166 -24.30 11.85 4.51
N LYS A 167 -25.05 12.13 5.59
CA LYS A 167 -25.69 11.06 6.37
C LYS A 167 -26.86 10.39 5.65
N ASP A 168 -27.48 11.10 4.74
CA ASP A 168 -28.63 10.71 3.93
C ASP A 168 -28.28 9.85 2.69
N ARG A 169 -26.99 9.71 2.37
CA ARG A 169 -26.53 8.93 1.22
C ARG A 169 -25.92 7.59 1.64
N PRO A 170 -26.27 6.47 0.97
CA PRO A 170 -25.57 5.20 1.14
C PRO A 170 -24.10 5.32 0.73
N ILE A 171 -23.26 4.44 1.27
CA ILE A 171 -21.84 4.38 0.92
C ILE A 171 -21.54 2.99 0.39
N ILE A 172 -20.94 2.92 -0.79
CA ILE A 172 -20.20 1.75 -1.27
C ILE A 172 -18.77 1.88 -0.76
N PHE A 173 -18.27 0.84 -0.09
CA PHE A 173 -16.89 0.76 0.35
C PHE A 173 -16.16 -0.36 -0.39
N ALA A 174 -15.04 -0.02 -1.03
CA ALA A 174 -14.26 -0.95 -1.83
C ALA A 174 -12.75 -0.76 -1.61
N PRO A 175 -11.89 -1.75 -1.94
CA PRO A 175 -12.27 -3.12 -2.24
C PRO A 175 -12.30 -4.04 -1.01
N ASP A 176 -11.83 -3.57 0.15
CA ASP A 176 -11.63 -4.42 1.32
C ASP A 176 -12.89 -4.50 2.22
N LYS A 177 -13.50 -5.69 2.27
CA LYS A 177 -14.68 -5.96 3.10
C LYS A 177 -14.39 -5.97 4.59
N ASN A 178 -13.20 -6.37 5.03
CA ASN A 178 -12.85 -6.44 6.45
C ASN A 178 -12.68 -5.03 7.01
N LEU A 179 -11.94 -4.17 6.30
CA LEU A 179 -11.83 -2.75 6.63
C LEU A 179 -13.20 -2.07 6.60
N GLY A 180 -14.01 -2.35 5.57
CA GLY A 180 -15.38 -1.86 5.47
C GLY A 180 -16.25 -2.24 6.68
N ARG A 181 -16.27 -3.52 7.07
CA ARG A 181 -17.02 -3.99 8.26
C ARG A 181 -16.51 -3.34 9.55
N TYR A 182 -15.19 -3.22 9.71
CA TYR A 182 -14.59 -2.56 10.87
C TYR A 182 -15.06 -1.10 10.96
N LEU A 183 -14.98 -0.35 9.85
CA LEU A 183 -15.43 1.03 9.78
C LEU A 183 -16.94 1.17 10.03
N SER A 184 -17.77 0.27 9.49
CA SER A 184 -19.22 0.29 9.74
C SER A 184 -19.55 0.13 11.22
N LYS A 185 -18.85 -0.78 11.93
CA LYS A 185 -19.03 -0.94 13.38
C LYS A 185 -18.52 0.27 14.16
N LYS A 186 -17.37 0.81 13.76
CA LYS A 186 -16.73 1.93 14.47
C LYS A 186 -17.53 3.22 14.35
N THR A 187 -18.01 3.53 13.14
CA THR A 187 -18.72 4.78 12.83
C THR A 187 -20.24 4.68 12.97
N GLY A 188 -20.78 3.47 13.12
CA GLY A 188 -22.22 3.20 13.08
C GLY A 188 -22.86 3.43 11.69
N ARG A 189 -22.05 3.57 10.63
CA ARG A 189 -22.49 3.78 9.25
C ARG A 189 -22.52 2.44 8.51
N ASP A 190 -23.70 1.90 8.26
CA ASP A 190 -23.81 0.72 7.42
C ASP A 190 -23.41 1.04 5.97
N MET A 191 -22.65 0.13 5.34
CA MET A 191 -22.04 0.34 4.02
C MET A 191 -22.24 -0.89 3.13
N ILE A 192 -22.39 -0.65 1.83
CA ILE A 192 -22.41 -1.69 0.80
C ILE A 192 -20.96 -2.06 0.51
N LEU A 193 -20.56 -3.30 0.82
CA LEU A 193 -19.16 -3.70 0.77
C LEU A 193 -18.85 -4.47 -0.52
N TRP A 194 -17.77 -4.08 -1.19
CA TRP A 194 -17.14 -4.91 -2.21
C TRP A 194 -16.59 -6.19 -1.57
N ASP A 195 -16.78 -7.36 -2.19
CA ASP A 195 -16.30 -8.64 -1.66
C ASP A 195 -14.83 -8.92 -2.04
N GLY A 196 -13.94 -8.02 -1.63
CA GLY A 196 -12.50 -8.17 -1.74
C GLY A 196 -11.83 -8.25 -0.37
N SER A 197 -10.63 -8.82 -0.33
CA SER A 197 -9.85 -8.97 0.89
C SER A 197 -8.34 -9.01 0.62
N CYS A 198 -7.57 -8.66 1.65
CA CYS A 198 -6.13 -8.82 1.65
C CYS A 198 -5.76 -10.26 2.04
N VAL A 199 -5.21 -11.03 1.10
CA VAL A 199 -4.85 -12.45 1.34
C VAL A 199 -3.82 -12.62 2.45
N VAL A 200 -2.99 -11.60 2.71
CA VAL A 200 -2.01 -11.60 3.82
C VAL A 200 -2.72 -11.51 5.16
N HIS A 201 -3.69 -10.59 5.29
CA HIS A 201 -4.41 -10.39 6.55
C HIS A 201 -5.51 -11.43 6.80
N GLU A 202 -5.95 -12.17 5.77
CA GLU A 202 -6.79 -13.38 5.92
C GLU A 202 -5.99 -14.65 6.22
N ALA A 203 -4.67 -14.64 6.02
CA ALA A 203 -3.82 -15.81 6.30
C ALA A 203 -3.53 -16.01 7.80
N PHE A 204 -3.99 -15.10 8.67
CA PHE A 204 -3.73 -15.21 10.10
C PHE A 204 -4.44 -16.40 10.73
N SER A 205 -3.65 -17.29 11.35
CA SER A 205 -4.17 -18.45 12.07
C SER A 205 -4.53 -18.07 13.51
N MET A 206 -5.81 -18.18 13.85
CA MET A 206 -6.30 -17.97 15.23
C MET A 206 -5.62 -18.91 16.23
N GLU A 207 -5.31 -20.15 15.84
CA GLU A 207 -4.57 -21.09 16.69
C GLU A 207 -3.16 -20.60 17.01
N ARG A 208 -2.44 -20.09 16.00
CA ARG A 208 -1.09 -19.54 16.19
C ARG A 208 -1.11 -18.26 17.01
N ILE A 209 -2.09 -17.38 16.80
CA ILE A 209 -2.26 -16.17 17.60
C ILE A 209 -2.54 -16.55 19.06
N ALA A 210 -3.46 -17.46 19.31
CA ALA A 210 -3.78 -17.94 20.65
C ALA A 210 -2.56 -18.56 21.34
N LYS A 211 -1.76 -19.35 20.60
CA LYS A 211 -0.50 -19.90 21.09
C LYS A 211 0.50 -18.80 21.45
N GLN A 212 0.69 -17.80 20.59
CA GLN A 212 1.62 -16.68 20.86
C GLN A 212 1.20 -15.89 22.10
N LEU A 213 -0.10 -15.63 22.29
CA LEU A 213 -0.61 -14.96 23.49
C LEU A 213 -0.45 -15.81 24.75
N ALA A 214 -0.62 -17.13 24.65
CA ALA A 214 -0.39 -18.04 25.77
C ALA A 214 1.10 -18.13 26.15
N ASP A 215 1.98 -18.16 25.15
CA ASP A 215 3.43 -18.20 25.34
C ASP A 215 3.99 -16.83 25.81
N ASN A 216 3.26 -15.73 25.56
CA ASN A 216 3.64 -14.37 25.95
C ASN A 216 2.47 -13.64 26.66
N PRO A 217 2.16 -14.00 27.92
CA PRO A 217 0.98 -13.46 28.62
C PRO A 217 1.07 -11.96 28.95
N ASP A 218 2.26 -11.38 28.87
CA ASP A 218 2.52 -9.95 29.06
C ASP A 218 2.52 -9.15 27.74
N ALA A 219 2.31 -9.80 26.59
CA ALA A 219 2.29 -9.15 25.28
C ALA A 219 0.90 -8.63 24.90
N LYS A 220 0.87 -7.49 24.20
CA LYS A 220 -0.34 -6.97 23.58
C LYS A 220 -0.43 -7.38 22.12
N LEU A 221 -1.49 -8.08 21.74
CA LEU A 221 -1.87 -8.27 20.34
C LEU A 221 -2.30 -6.93 19.71
N ILE A 222 -1.71 -6.55 18.59
CA ILE A 222 -2.13 -5.40 17.79
C ILE A 222 -2.42 -5.85 16.35
N ALA A 223 -3.39 -5.24 15.68
CA ALA A 223 -3.85 -5.75 14.38
C ALA A 223 -4.17 -4.66 13.37
N HIS A 224 -3.92 -4.96 12.10
CA HIS A 224 -4.37 -4.11 11.00
C HIS A 224 -5.88 -4.34 10.73
N PRO A 225 -6.69 -3.30 10.45
CA PRO A 225 -8.14 -3.44 10.24
C PRO A 225 -8.55 -4.22 8.97
N GLU A 226 -7.59 -4.61 8.13
CA GLU A 226 -7.82 -5.57 7.03
C GLU A 226 -7.96 -7.03 7.52
N SER A 227 -7.62 -7.29 8.78
CA SER A 227 -7.70 -8.63 9.39
C SER A 227 -9.15 -9.06 9.62
N GLU A 228 -9.36 -10.37 9.69
CA GLU A 228 -10.68 -10.92 10.00
C GLU A 228 -11.18 -10.51 11.39
N GLU A 229 -12.50 -10.45 11.54
CA GLU A 229 -13.15 -10.03 12.79
C GLU A 229 -12.71 -10.83 14.02
N ALA A 230 -12.42 -12.12 13.84
CA ALA A 230 -11.93 -12.97 14.93
C ALA A 230 -10.59 -12.48 15.49
N VAL A 231 -9.68 -12.02 14.63
CA VAL A 231 -8.40 -11.42 15.03
C VAL A 231 -8.64 -10.07 15.69
N LEU A 232 -9.45 -9.22 15.06
CA LEU A 232 -9.72 -7.87 15.56
C LEU A 232 -10.36 -7.86 16.95
N LYS A 233 -11.20 -8.85 17.28
CA LYS A 233 -11.81 -8.99 18.62
C LYS A 233 -10.80 -9.29 19.72
N LEU A 234 -9.66 -9.88 19.40
CA LEU A 234 -8.60 -10.18 20.36
C LEU A 234 -7.57 -9.05 20.46
N ALA A 235 -7.53 -8.15 19.48
CA ALA A 235 -6.53 -7.10 19.41
C ALA A 235 -6.77 -6.02 20.48
N HIS A 236 -5.70 -5.64 21.17
CA HIS A 236 -5.67 -4.53 22.13
C HIS A 236 -5.63 -3.18 21.43
N PHE A 237 -5.08 -3.14 20.22
CA PHE A 237 -5.05 -1.95 19.37
C PHE A 237 -5.25 -2.33 17.91
N ILE A 238 -6.05 -1.53 17.20
CA ILE A 238 -6.35 -1.72 15.78
C ILE A 238 -6.05 -0.44 15.02
N GLY A 239 -5.18 -0.50 14.02
CA GLY A 239 -4.76 0.68 13.28
C GLY A 239 -4.00 0.37 11.99
N SER A 240 -3.74 1.42 11.19
CA SER A 240 -2.78 1.34 10.07
C SER A 240 -1.38 1.03 10.58
N THR A 241 -0.46 0.61 9.70
CA THR A 241 0.92 0.30 10.10
C THR A 241 1.60 1.45 10.86
N SER A 242 1.42 2.69 10.41
CA SER A 242 1.92 3.87 11.12
C SER A 242 1.30 4.01 12.51
N ALA A 243 0.00 3.82 12.64
CA ALA A 243 -0.68 3.84 13.94
C ALA A 243 -0.23 2.70 14.87
N LEU A 244 0.07 1.50 14.32
CA LEU A 244 0.61 0.38 15.09
C LEU A 244 2.00 0.72 15.65
N LEU A 245 2.88 1.29 14.82
CA LEU A 245 4.22 1.73 15.24
C LEU A 245 4.12 2.83 16.30
N ASP A 246 3.30 3.85 16.06
CA ASP A 246 3.03 4.92 17.02
C ASP A 246 2.50 4.39 18.36
N TYR A 247 1.68 3.34 18.33
CA TYR A 247 1.15 2.71 19.54
C TYR A 247 2.25 1.98 20.31
N VAL A 248 3.11 1.22 19.61
CA VAL A 248 4.26 0.52 20.21
C VAL A 248 5.24 1.50 20.86
N GLU A 249 5.49 2.65 20.25
CA GLU A 249 6.41 3.66 20.80
C GLU A 249 5.88 4.37 22.06
N LYS A 250 4.56 4.52 22.17
CA LYS A 250 3.91 5.33 23.23
C LYS A 250 3.39 4.50 24.39
N ASP A 251 3.16 3.21 24.19
CA ASP A 251 2.62 2.33 25.21
C ASP A 251 3.74 1.75 26.09
N ASP A 252 3.49 1.61 27.39
CA ASP A 252 4.49 1.11 28.35
C ASP A 252 4.81 -0.39 28.17
N CYS A 253 3.97 -1.12 27.43
CA CYS A 253 4.17 -2.54 27.17
C CYS A 253 5.46 -2.79 26.39
N GLN A 254 6.22 -3.82 26.78
CA GLN A 254 7.52 -4.13 26.18
C GLN A 254 7.45 -5.24 25.12
N LYS A 255 6.28 -5.85 24.94
CA LYS A 255 6.08 -6.97 24.02
C LYS A 255 4.78 -6.79 23.26
N PHE A 256 4.86 -6.92 21.95
CA PHE A 256 3.70 -6.86 21.06
C PHE A 256 3.70 -8.08 20.15
N ILE A 257 2.50 -8.51 19.79
CA ILE A 257 2.23 -9.57 18.81
C ILE A 257 1.48 -8.94 17.65
#